data_AF-A0A1H9KI85-F1
#
_entry.id   AF-A0A1H9KI85-F1
#
_cell.length_a   1.000
_cell.length_b   1.000
_cell.length_c   1.000
_cell.angle_alpha   90.00
_cell.angle_beta   90.00
_cell.angle_gamma   90.00
#
_symmetry.space_group_name_H-M   'P 1'
#
loop_
_entity.id
_entity.type
_entity.pdbx_description
1 polymer ?
#
loop_
_entity_poly.entity_id
_entity_poly.type
_entity_poly.pdbx_seq_one_letter_code
_entity_poly.pdbx_strand_id
1 'polypeptide(L)'
;MLNTLNCFFRSPWYWLAMIVVGMAMEGVALYYQYVLNYGPCVLCIHVRIWVLAFILLGILGLLCHNSRPLSILISLLTVVAAVGLTERSWMTFAIERNLIEGSCTMGTGLPDWFALDRWLPAIFEPWELCGWTPELMFGITMAEALLVTSAVAVIGTLLATLALYKKT
;
A
#
# COMPACT_ATOMS: atom_id res chain seq x y z
N MET A 1 25.57 -15.11 -2.56
CA MET A 1 24.48 -14.29 -1.97
C MET A 1 23.27 -14.13 -2.90
N LEU A 2 23.43 -13.82 -4.20
CA LEU A 2 22.28 -13.69 -5.13
C LEU A 2 21.38 -14.94 -5.23
N ASN A 3 21.95 -16.16 -5.19
CA ASN A 3 21.16 -17.40 -5.24
C ASN A 3 20.26 -17.61 -4.02
N THR A 4 20.66 -17.13 -2.83
CA THR A 4 19.87 -17.24 -1.60
C THR A 4 18.66 -16.30 -1.65
N LEU A 5 18.85 -15.08 -2.14
CA LEU A 5 17.78 -14.10 -2.38
C LEU A 5 16.76 -14.62 -3.40
N ASN A 6 17.22 -15.21 -4.51
CA ASN A 6 16.33 -15.83 -5.50
C ASN A 6 15.52 -17.00 -4.91
N CYS A 7 16.08 -17.73 -3.94
CA CYS A 7 15.35 -18.80 -3.26
C CYS A 7 14.27 -18.22 -2.32
N PHE A 8 14.56 -17.09 -1.67
CA PHE A 8 13.62 -16.39 -0.79
C PHE A 8 12.43 -15.78 -1.55
N PHE A 9 12.66 -15.05 -2.64
CA PHE A 9 11.59 -14.52 -3.50
C PHE A 9 10.73 -15.60 -4.15
N ARG A 10 11.31 -16.79 -4.35
CA ARG A 10 10.61 -17.97 -4.89
C ARG A 10 9.81 -18.72 -3.82
N SER A 11 10.05 -18.44 -2.55
CA SER A 11 9.45 -19.15 -1.43
C SER A 11 8.09 -18.53 -1.05
N PRO A 12 7.13 -19.31 -0.51
CA PRO A 12 5.91 -18.76 0.10
C PRO A 12 6.20 -17.68 1.16
N TRP A 13 7.41 -17.66 1.73
CA TRP A 13 7.87 -16.63 2.66
C TRP A 13 7.80 -15.21 2.10
N TYR A 14 8.01 -14.99 0.80
CA TYR A 14 7.85 -13.66 0.19
C TYR A 14 6.40 -13.17 0.26
N TRP A 15 5.46 -14.01 -0.15
CA TRP A 15 4.02 -13.71 -0.11
C TRP A 15 3.53 -13.49 1.32
N LEU A 16 3.99 -14.33 2.26
CA LEU A 16 3.69 -14.19 3.68
C LEU A 16 4.26 -12.89 4.25
N ALA A 17 5.49 -12.53 3.91
CA ALA A 17 6.10 -11.27 4.35
C ALA A 17 5.30 -10.05 3.87
N MET A 18 4.83 -10.05 2.61
CA MET A 18 3.97 -8.97 2.10
C MET A 18 2.66 -8.84 2.88
N ILE A 19 2.02 -9.97 3.18
CA ILE A 19 0.78 -9.99 3.97
C ILE A 19 1.03 -9.42 5.38
N VAL A 20 2.09 -9.87 6.05
CA VAL A 20 2.41 -9.42 7.41
C VAL A 20 2.74 -7.93 7.45
N VAL A 21 3.54 -7.44 6.48
CA VAL A 21 3.86 -6.02 6.38
C VAL A 21 2.61 -5.19 6.10
N GLY A 22 1.74 -5.62 5.18
CA GLY A 22 0.48 -4.92 4.89
C GLY A 22 -0.43 -4.86 6.12
N MET A 23 -0.61 -5.97 6.85
CA MET A 23 -1.39 -5.98 8.09
C MET A 23 -0.78 -5.08 9.17
N ALA A 24 0.55 -5.05 9.29
CA ALA A 24 1.22 -4.16 10.22
C ALA A 24 0.98 -2.68 9.86
N MET A 25 1.03 -2.32 8.57
CA MET A 25 0.75 -0.94 8.12
C MET A 25 -0.69 -0.53 8.43
N GLU A 26 -1.68 -1.38 8.15
CA GLU A 26 -3.09 -1.10 8.51
C GLU A 26 -3.28 -1.00 10.02
N GLY A 27 -2.62 -1.87 10.80
CA GLY A 27 -2.66 -1.84 12.25
C GLY A 27 -2.09 -0.54 12.83
N VAL A 28 -0.97 -0.06 12.31
CA VAL A 28 -0.41 1.25 12.69
C VAL A 28 -1.39 2.36 12.32
N ALA A 29 -1.95 2.35 11.11
CA ALA A 29 -2.92 3.37 10.71
C ALA A 29 -4.17 3.39 11.61
N LEU A 30 -4.70 2.22 11.99
CA LEU A 30 -5.84 2.10 12.90
C LEU A 30 -5.50 2.58 14.31
N TYR A 31 -4.27 2.35 14.77
CA TYR A 31 -3.80 2.87 16.05
C TYR A 31 -3.80 4.40 16.07
N TYR A 32 -3.30 5.06 15.02
CA TYR A 32 -3.35 6.53 14.93
C TYR A 32 -4.77 7.06 14.84
N GLN A 33 -5.65 6.34 14.14
CA GLN A 33 -7.04 6.72 14.00
C GLN A 33 -7.81 6.67 15.33
N TYR A 34 -7.75 5.55 16.06
CA TYR A 34 -8.57 5.35 17.26
C TYR A 34 -7.91 5.78 18.56
N VAL A 35 -6.57 5.70 18.67
CA VAL A 35 -5.87 6.01 19.92
C VAL A 35 -5.42 7.48 19.93
N LEU A 36 -4.88 7.96 18.81
CA LEU A 36 -4.36 9.32 18.70
C LEU A 36 -5.37 10.32 18.10
N ASN A 37 -6.57 9.86 17.72
CA ASN A 37 -7.65 10.68 17.14
C ASN A 37 -7.26 11.46 15.87
N TYR A 38 -6.34 10.93 15.06
CA TYR A 38 -6.01 11.51 13.76
C TYR A 38 -6.88 10.91 12.66
N GLY A 39 -7.66 11.75 11.98
CA GLY A 39 -8.55 11.32 10.91
C GLY A 39 -7.83 10.94 9.62
N PRO A 40 -8.35 9.96 8.85
CA PRO A 40 -7.85 9.73 7.51
C PRO A 40 -8.37 10.82 6.55
N CYS A 41 -7.46 11.27 5.69
CA CYS A 41 -7.79 12.11 4.55
C CYS A 41 -8.29 11.28 3.35
N VAL A 42 -8.88 11.91 2.31
CA VAL A 42 -9.34 11.20 1.11
C VAL A 42 -8.21 10.43 0.42
N LEU A 43 -7.03 11.02 0.27
CA LEU A 43 -5.86 10.33 -0.30
C LEU A 43 -5.36 9.19 0.59
N CYS A 44 -5.47 9.34 1.91
CA CYS A 44 -5.08 8.35 2.91
C CYS A 44 -5.95 7.10 2.78
N ILE A 45 -7.26 7.27 2.51
CA ILE A 45 -8.18 6.16 2.20
C ILE A 45 -7.75 5.43 0.92
N HIS A 46 -7.36 6.16 -0.13
CA HIS A 46 -6.86 5.52 -1.35
C HIS A 46 -5.60 4.69 -1.10
N VAL A 47 -4.68 5.20 -0.27
CA VAL A 47 -3.48 4.46 0.15
C VAL A 47 -3.87 3.16 0.87
N ARG A 48 -4.80 3.20 1.82
CA ARG A 48 -5.30 1.99 2.51
C ARG A 48 -5.93 0.98 1.55
N ILE A 49 -6.71 1.44 0.58
CA ILE A 49 -7.28 0.55 -0.45
C ILE A 49 -6.17 -0.17 -1.23
N TRP A 50 -5.08 0.54 -1.58
CA TRP A 50 -3.93 -0.09 -2.22
C TRP A 50 -3.22 -1.08 -1.30
N VAL A 51 -3.06 -0.78 -0.01
CA VAL A 51 -2.48 -1.70 0.98
C VAL A 51 -3.33 -2.97 1.13
N LEU A 52 -4.66 -2.84 1.18
CA LEU A 52 -5.58 -3.98 1.17
C LEU A 52 -5.47 -4.80 -0.12
N ALA A 53 -5.35 -4.14 -1.27
CA ALA A 53 -5.10 -4.83 -2.54
C ALA A 53 -3.78 -5.62 -2.50
N PHE A 54 -2.73 -5.07 -1.90
CA PHE A 54 -1.47 -5.78 -1.67
C PHE A 54 -1.62 -7.03 -0.79
N ILE A 55 -2.37 -6.93 0.31
CA ILE A 55 -2.64 -8.07 1.19
C ILE A 55 -3.40 -9.16 0.40
N LEU A 56 -4.41 -8.77 -0.38
CA LEU A 56 -5.21 -9.70 -1.18
C LEU A 56 -4.35 -10.39 -2.25
N LEU A 57 -3.53 -9.65 -2.98
CA LEU A 57 -2.56 -10.21 -3.94
C LEU A 57 -1.54 -11.12 -3.24
N GLY A 58 -1.13 -10.76 -2.03
CA GLY A 58 -0.33 -11.59 -1.12
C GLY A 58 -0.94 -12.97 -0.89
N ILE A 59 -2.22 -12.99 -0.50
CA ILE A 59 -2.98 -14.22 -0.23
C ILE A 59 -3.14 -15.04 -1.52
N LEU A 60 -3.51 -14.39 -2.62
CA LEU A 60 -3.64 -15.05 -3.92
C LEU A 60 -2.31 -15.68 -4.37
N GLY A 61 -1.20 -14.99 -4.19
CA GLY A 61 0.13 -15.50 -4.53
C GLY A 61 0.53 -16.71 -3.68
N LEU A 62 0.15 -16.74 -2.40
CA LEU A 62 0.35 -17.89 -1.53
C LEU A 62 -0.48 -19.11 -1.97
N LEU A 63 -1.76 -18.89 -2.32
CA LEU A 63 -2.65 -19.95 -2.78
C LEU A 63 -2.24 -20.48 -4.17
N CYS A 64 -1.77 -19.60 -5.04
CA CYS A 64 -1.47 -19.89 -6.44
C CYS A 64 0.01 -20.20 -6.73
N HIS A 65 0.83 -20.35 -5.69
CA HIS A 65 2.29 -20.52 -5.82
C HIS A 65 2.70 -21.74 -6.67
N ASN A 66 1.83 -22.74 -6.79
CA ASN A 66 2.10 -23.96 -7.53
C ASN A 66 2.05 -23.76 -9.06
N SER A 67 1.27 -22.78 -9.53
CA SER A 67 1.07 -22.49 -10.95
C SER A 67 1.96 -21.32 -11.40
N ARG A 68 3.01 -21.62 -12.19
CA ARG A 68 3.94 -20.60 -12.72
C ARG A 68 3.27 -19.42 -13.45
N PRO A 69 2.38 -19.62 -14.44
CA PRO A 69 1.81 -18.48 -15.17
C PRO A 69 0.97 -17.58 -14.25
N LEU A 70 0.27 -18.19 -13.28
CA LEU A 70 -0.57 -17.48 -12.33
C LEU A 70 0.28 -16.68 -11.33
N SER A 71 1.40 -17.22 -10.86
CA SER A 71 2.34 -16.51 -9.99
C SER A 71 2.97 -15.30 -10.70
N ILE A 72 3.29 -15.41 -12.00
CA ILE A 72 3.80 -14.28 -12.80
C ILE A 72 2.72 -13.21 -12.95
N LEU A 73 1.47 -13.61 -13.25
CA LEU A 73 0.35 -12.68 -13.36
C LEU A 73 0.10 -11.92 -12.06
N ILE A 74 0.10 -12.61 -10.92
CA ILE A 74 -0.08 -11.97 -9.60
C ILE A 74 1.10 -11.04 -9.30
N SER A 75 2.34 -11.43 -9.63
CA SER A 75 3.52 -10.57 -9.48
C SER A 75 3.40 -9.29 -10.31
N LEU A 76 2.93 -9.38 -11.56
CA LEU A 76 2.66 -8.20 -12.40
C LEU A 76 1.58 -7.30 -11.76
N LEU A 77 0.50 -7.88 -11.24
CA LEU A 77 -0.53 -7.13 -10.53
C LEU A 77 0.03 -6.44 -9.27
N THR A 78 0.95 -7.07 -8.54
CA THR A 78 1.61 -6.42 -7.38
C THR A 78 2.47 -5.23 -7.79
N VAL A 79 3.11 -5.27 -8.97
CA VAL A 79 3.85 -4.11 -9.50
C VAL A 79 2.90 -2.97 -9.84
N VAL A 80 1.76 -3.26 -10.46
CA VAL A 80 0.73 -2.24 -10.75
C VAL A 80 0.22 -1.61 -9.45
N ALA A 81 -0.07 -2.43 -8.44
CA ALA A 81 -0.45 -1.95 -7.12
C ALA A 81 0.65 -1.10 -6.45
N ALA A 82 1.91 -1.47 -6.61
CA ALA A 82 3.06 -0.71 -6.10
C ALA A 82 3.15 0.68 -6.73
N VAL A 83 2.94 0.75 -8.05
CA VAL A 83 2.95 2.01 -8.79
C VAL A 83 1.78 2.90 -8.35
N GLY A 84 0.57 2.33 -8.22
CA GLY A 84 -0.59 3.07 -7.72
C GLY A 84 -0.40 3.58 -6.28
N LEU A 85 0.18 2.76 -5.41
CA LEU A 85 0.55 3.16 -4.04
C LEU A 85 1.57 4.31 -4.05
N THR A 86 2.57 4.24 -4.92
CA THR A 86 3.62 5.27 -5.04
C THR A 86 3.05 6.59 -5.55
N GLU A 87 2.19 6.56 -6.56
CA GLU A 87 1.51 7.74 -7.09
C GLU A 87 0.73 8.46 -5.98
N ARG A 88 -0.09 7.72 -5.21
CA ARG A 88 -0.89 8.30 -4.14
C ARG A 88 -0.05 8.78 -2.96
N SER A 89 1.00 8.05 -2.60
CA SER A 89 1.95 8.45 -1.55
C SER A 89 2.74 9.70 -1.93
N TRP A 90 3.08 9.85 -3.21
CA TRP A 90 3.71 11.06 -3.74
C TRP A 90 2.76 12.25 -3.67
N MET A 91 1.49 12.07 -4.05
CA MET A 91 0.48 13.13 -3.94
C MET A 91 0.29 13.61 -2.50
N THR A 92 0.23 12.70 -1.52
CA THR A 92 0.11 13.09 -0.10
C THR A 92 1.31 13.90 0.36
N PHE A 93 2.52 13.48 -0.02
CA PHE A 93 3.75 14.20 0.32
C PHE A 93 3.82 15.58 -0.36
N ALA A 94 3.40 15.66 -1.62
CA ALA A 94 3.40 16.91 -2.36
C ALA A 94 2.43 17.95 -1.76
N ILE A 95 1.26 17.51 -1.31
CA ILE A 95 0.28 18.39 -0.64
C ILE A 95 0.81 18.85 0.73
N GLU A 96 1.40 17.95 1.51
CA GLU A 96 2.00 18.28 2.82
C GLU A 96 3.11 19.34 2.70
N ARG A 97 3.94 19.26 1.65
CA ARG A 97 5.00 20.23 1.37
C ARG A 97 4.52 21.49 0.64
N ASN A 98 3.21 21.66 0.45
CA ASN A 98 2.60 22.76 -0.33
C ASN A 98 3.18 22.88 -1.76
N LEU A 99 3.60 21.75 -2.36
CA LEU A 99 4.04 21.69 -3.76
C LEU A 99 2.84 21.64 -4.71
N ILE A 100 1.70 21.15 -4.24
CA ILE A 100 0.45 21.00 -4.98
C ILE A 100 -0.71 21.41 -4.06
N GLU A 101 -1.67 22.16 -4.59
CA GLU A 101 -2.90 22.53 -3.89
C GLU A 101 -3.79 21.29 -3.70
N GLY A 102 -4.13 20.99 -2.44
CA GLY A 102 -5.02 19.87 -2.11
C GLY A 102 -6.47 20.14 -2.55
N SER A 103 -7.15 19.14 -3.11
CA SER A 103 -8.58 19.25 -3.39
C SER A 103 -9.36 19.28 -2.07
N CYS A 104 -10.05 20.39 -1.78
CA CYS A 104 -10.94 20.55 -0.61
C CYS A 104 -12.27 19.76 -0.72
N THR A 105 -12.30 18.69 -1.52
CA THR A 105 -13.49 17.86 -1.67
C THR A 105 -13.43 16.71 -0.66
N MET A 106 -14.43 16.65 0.23
CA MET A 106 -14.58 15.55 1.19
C MET A 106 -15.21 14.29 0.56
N GLY A 107 -15.64 14.39 -0.70
CA GLY A 107 -16.08 13.23 -1.47
C GLY A 107 -14.88 12.38 -1.86
N THR A 108 -14.92 11.09 -1.51
CA THR A 108 -13.87 10.14 -1.86
C THR A 108 -13.77 9.93 -3.39
N GLY A 109 -14.81 10.29 -4.15
CA GLY A 109 -14.85 10.15 -5.61
C GLY A 109 -14.93 8.70 -6.09
N LEU A 110 -15.17 7.75 -5.17
CA LEU A 110 -15.34 6.34 -5.52
C LEU A 110 -16.67 6.13 -6.24
N PRO A 111 -16.71 5.23 -7.24
CA PRO A 111 -17.96 4.88 -7.90
C PRO A 111 -18.90 4.17 -6.92
N ASP A 112 -20.22 4.32 -7.10
CA ASP A 112 -21.23 3.81 -6.14
C ASP A 112 -21.14 2.29 -5.88
N TRP A 113 -20.59 1.50 -6.82
CA TRP A 113 -20.39 0.06 -6.67
C TRP A 113 -19.19 -0.32 -5.78
N PHE A 114 -18.29 0.62 -5.47
CA PHE A 114 -17.10 0.43 -4.64
C PHE A 114 -16.98 1.49 -3.54
N ALA A 115 -18.11 1.99 -3.03
CA ALA A 115 -18.16 3.01 -1.98
C ALA A 115 -17.80 2.40 -0.59
N LEU A 116 -16.52 2.08 -0.38
CA LEU A 116 -16.01 1.54 0.89
C LEU A 116 -16.27 2.48 2.08
N ASP A 117 -16.29 3.78 1.83
CA ASP A 117 -16.67 4.82 2.78
C ASP A 117 -18.11 4.61 3.30
N ARG A 118 -19.04 4.16 2.46
CA ARG A 118 -20.42 3.88 2.87
C ARG A 118 -20.59 2.49 3.49
N TRP A 119 -19.83 1.51 3.03
CA TRP A 119 -19.94 0.13 3.54
C TRP A 119 -19.31 -0.03 4.92
N LEU A 120 -18.19 0.65 5.17
CA LEU A 120 -17.41 0.57 6.41
C LEU A 120 -17.02 1.99 6.90
N PRO A 121 -18.01 2.83 7.26
CA PRO A 121 -17.76 4.23 7.64
C PRO A 121 -16.84 4.36 8.86
N ALA A 122 -16.92 3.41 9.80
CA ALA A 122 -16.06 3.39 10.99
C ALA A 122 -14.55 3.41 10.68
N ILE A 123 -14.14 2.93 9.49
CA ILE A 123 -12.72 2.84 9.08
C ILE A 123 -12.40 3.80 7.93
N PHE A 124 -13.34 4.06 7.02
CA PHE A 124 -13.12 4.76 5.76
C PHE A 124 -13.87 6.09 5.60
N GLU A 125 -14.36 6.67 6.69
CA GLU A 125 -14.96 8.01 6.65
C GLU A 125 -13.85 9.10 6.68
N PRO A 126 -13.74 9.95 5.64
CA PRO A 126 -12.81 11.07 5.65
C PRO A 126 -13.38 12.22 6.46
N TRP A 127 -12.68 12.64 7.52
CA TRP A 127 -13.06 13.84 8.29
C TRP A 127 -11.92 14.87 8.45
N GLU A 128 -10.73 14.55 7.97
CA GLU A 128 -9.54 15.41 8.05
C GLU A 128 -9.18 15.97 6.66
N LEU A 129 -8.64 17.20 6.62
CA LEU A 129 -8.18 17.83 5.39
C LEU A 129 -6.86 17.22 4.89
N CYS A 130 -6.72 17.08 3.57
CA CYS A 130 -5.46 16.65 2.96
C CYS A 130 -4.37 17.71 3.23
N GLY A 131 -3.26 17.30 3.84
CA GLY A 131 -2.13 18.18 4.21
C GLY A 131 -1.82 18.18 5.71
N TRP A 132 -2.76 17.76 6.55
CA TRP A 132 -2.52 17.49 7.96
C TRP A 132 -2.17 16.01 8.16
N THR A 133 -0.87 15.71 8.22
CA THR A 133 -0.35 14.37 8.48
C THR A 133 0.30 14.32 9.86
N PRO A 134 0.05 13.27 10.67
CA PRO A 134 0.71 13.14 11.95
C PRO A 134 2.19 12.79 11.76
N GLU A 135 3.00 13.24 12.71
CA GLU A 135 4.39 12.80 12.83
C GLU A 135 4.44 11.39 13.44
N LEU A 136 5.25 10.53 12.82
CA LEU A 136 5.63 9.23 13.35
C LEU A 136 6.79 9.38 14.35
N MET A 137 7.40 8.27 14.74
CA MET A 137 8.63 8.27 15.53
C MET A 137 9.76 9.00 14.79
N PHE A 138 10.59 9.73 15.56
CA PHE A 138 11.76 10.49 15.08
C PHE A 138 11.47 11.75 14.24
N GLY A 139 10.24 12.28 14.27
CA GLY A 139 9.88 13.52 13.55
C GLY A 139 9.76 13.33 12.04
N ILE A 140 9.59 12.08 11.58
CA ILE A 140 9.31 11.75 10.19
C ILE A 140 7.79 11.79 10.00
N THR A 141 7.31 12.43 8.94
CA THR A 141 5.86 12.50 8.70
C THR A 141 5.31 11.20 8.11
N MET A 142 4.01 10.94 8.31
CA MET A 142 3.38 9.77 7.70
C MET A 142 3.52 9.74 6.18
N ALA A 143 3.44 10.89 5.50
CA ALA A 143 3.60 10.91 4.05
C ALA A 143 5.02 10.53 3.62
N GLU A 144 6.05 10.97 4.35
CA GLU A 144 7.44 10.60 4.09
C GLU A 144 7.65 9.09 4.29
N ALA A 145 7.12 8.52 5.37
CA ALA A 145 7.21 7.09 5.61
C ALA A 145 6.46 6.27 4.53
N LEU A 146 5.29 6.73 4.08
CA LEU A 146 4.54 6.12 2.98
C LEU A 146 5.29 6.20 1.65
N LEU A 147 5.97 7.32 1.38
CA LEU A 147 6.80 7.47 0.18
C LEU A 147 7.98 6.49 0.18
N VAL A 148 8.67 6.34 1.32
CA VAL A 148 9.79 5.38 1.45
C VAL A 148 9.29 3.94 1.32
N THR A 149 8.20 3.59 2.02
CA THR A 149 7.65 2.23 1.98
C THR A 149 7.13 1.85 0.61
N SER A 150 6.47 2.77 -0.11
CA SER A 150 6.03 2.55 -1.48
C SER A 150 7.20 2.35 -2.45
N ALA A 151 8.28 3.13 -2.34
CA ALA A 151 9.50 2.91 -3.12
C ALA A 151 10.12 1.53 -2.85
N VAL A 152 10.19 1.10 -1.59
CA VAL A 152 10.67 -0.24 -1.22
C VAL A 152 9.76 -1.32 -1.79
N ALA A 153 8.43 -1.13 -1.76
CA ALA A 153 7.47 -2.06 -2.33
C ALA A 153 7.62 -2.22 -3.85
N VAL A 154 7.83 -1.12 -4.59
CA VAL A 154 8.11 -1.14 -6.04
C VAL A 154 9.38 -1.94 -6.33
N ILE A 155 10.48 -1.65 -5.62
CA ILE A 155 11.74 -2.36 -5.83
C ILE A 155 11.59 -3.85 -5.49
N GLY A 156 10.94 -4.17 -4.37
CA GLY A 156 10.71 -5.55 -3.93
C GLY A 156 9.89 -6.36 -4.92
N THR A 157 8.78 -5.79 -5.42
CA THR A 157 7.90 -6.45 -6.40
C THR A 157 8.55 -6.57 -7.78
N LEU A 158 9.34 -5.59 -8.21
CA LEU A 158 10.13 -5.69 -9.45
C LEU A 158 11.18 -6.79 -9.36
N LEU A 159 11.93 -6.86 -8.26
CA LEU A 159 12.91 -7.92 -8.03
C LEU A 159 12.26 -9.31 -7.99
N ALA A 160 11.11 -9.43 -7.33
CA ALA A 160 10.34 -10.68 -7.33
C ALA A 160 9.89 -11.08 -8.74
N THR A 161 9.41 -10.13 -9.54
CA THR A 161 9.00 -10.38 -10.93
C THR A 161 10.18 -10.81 -11.80
N LEU A 162 11.34 -10.15 -11.67
CA LEU A 162 12.57 -10.50 -12.39
C LEU A 162 13.09 -11.89 -11.98
N ALA A 163 13.03 -12.23 -10.68
CA ALA A 163 13.41 -13.54 -10.17
C ALA A 163 12.51 -14.65 -10.73
N LEU A 164 11.22 -14.39 -10.89
CA LEU A 164 10.26 -15.31 -11.51
C LEU A 164 10.48 -15.45 -13.02
N TYR A 165 10.81 -14.36 -13.73
CA TYR A 165 11.02 -14.34 -15.19
C TYR A 165 12.32 -15.02 -15.62
N LYS A 166 13.43 -14.80 -14.90
CA LYS A 166 14.76 -15.36 -15.21
C LYS A 166 14.86 -16.89 -15.06
N LYS A 167 13.79 -17.55 -14.62
CA LYS A 167 13.66 -19.01 -14.56
C LYS A 167 13.28 -19.65 -15.91
N THR A 168 13.27 -18.86 -16.99
CA THR A 168 13.09 -19.30 -18.39
C THR A 168 14.46 -19.53 -19.01
#